data_AF-A0A7S2X5R4-F1
#
_entry.id   AF-A0A7S2X5R4-F1
#
_cell.length_a   1.000
_cell.length_b   1.000
_cell.length_c   1.000
_cell.angle_alpha   90.00
_cell.angle_beta   90.00
_cell.angle_gamma   90.00
#
_symmetry.space_group_name_H-M   'P 1'
#
loop_
_entity.id
_entity.type
_entity.pdbx_description
1 polymer ?
#
loop_
_entity_poly.entity_id
_entity_poly.type
_entity_poly.pdbx_seq_one_letter_code
_entity_poly.pdbx_strand_id
1 'polypeptide(L)'
;SEFEAKIKDGFPCWAIGNHDVERVQTRWGKKYPEQVAKQPHFASFLTGILTSLRGSFCIYQGDELGLEEAHVEFQDLQDPFGIAFWPTFKGRDGCRTPMPWSHDSKNI
;
A
#
# COMPACT_ATOMS: atom_id res chain seq x y z
N SER A 1 16.90 -18.92 3.13
CA SER A 1 16.03 -18.62 4.29
C SER A 1 15.11 -19.82 4.52
N GLU A 2 14.45 -19.94 5.69
CA GLU A 2 13.46 -21.01 5.95
C GLU A 2 12.35 -21.04 4.90
N PHE A 3 11.96 -19.86 4.41
CA PHE A 3 10.98 -19.70 3.33
C PHE A 3 11.42 -20.37 2.02
N GLU A 4 12.65 -20.12 1.56
CA GLU A 4 13.19 -20.73 0.33
C GLU A 4 13.23 -22.26 0.42
N ALA A 5 13.48 -22.81 1.61
CA ALA A 5 13.46 -24.26 1.82
C ALA A 5 12.06 -24.88 1.66
N LYS A 6 10.98 -24.10 1.85
CA LYS A 6 9.58 -24.56 1.71
C LYS A 6 9.04 -24.45 0.28
N ILE A 7 9.64 -23.61 -0.55
CA ILE A 7 9.13 -23.29 -1.89
C ILE A 7 9.33 -24.43 -2.91
N LYS A 8 10.21 -25.41 -2.64
CA LYS A 8 10.55 -26.49 -3.59
C LYS A 8 10.82 -25.91 -4.99
N ASP A 9 10.02 -26.27 -6.00
CA ASP A 9 10.17 -25.84 -7.39
C ASP A 9 9.34 -24.58 -7.74
N GLY A 10 8.70 -23.95 -6.75
CA GLY A 10 7.90 -22.75 -6.94
C GLY A 10 8.73 -21.51 -7.25
N PHE A 11 8.10 -20.54 -7.92
CA PHE A 11 8.64 -19.19 -8.09
C PHE A 11 7.72 -18.20 -7.37
N PRO A 12 8.17 -17.57 -6.28
CA PRO A 12 7.30 -16.71 -5.46
C PRO A 12 6.95 -15.42 -6.19
N CYS A 13 5.81 -14.85 -5.84
CA CYS A 13 5.42 -13.49 -6.21
C CYS A 13 5.18 -12.67 -4.94
N TRP A 14 5.83 -11.51 -4.84
CA TRP A 14 5.76 -10.64 -3.68
C TRP A 14 4.90 -9.41 -3.95
N ALA A 15 4.06 -9.03 -2.99
CA ALA A 15 3.31 -7.79 -3.05
C ALA A 15 3.31 -7.13 -1.67
N ILE A 16 3.54 -5.82 -1.65
CA ILE A 16 3.42 -5.00 -0.42
C ILE A 16 2.20 -4.09 -0.47
N GLY A 17 1.59 -3.87 -1.64
CA GLY A 17 0.37 -3.10 -1.83
C GLY A 17 -0.56 -3.81 -2.81
N ASN A 18 -1.86 -3.61 -2.64
CA ASN A 18 -2.91 -3.98 -3.60
C ASN A 18 -4.20 -3.21 -3.26
N HIS A 19 -5.28 -3.52 -3.99
CA HIS A 19 -6.58 -2.89 -3.86
C HIS A 19 -7.41 -3.33 -2.63
N ASP A 20 -6.90 -4.21 -1.78
CA ASP A 20 -7.62 -4.73 -0.60
C ASP A 20 -7.00 -4.33 0.74
N VAL A 21 -5.84 -3.68 0.70
CA VAL A 21 -5.08 -3.32 1.91
C VAL A 21 -4.74 -1.84 1.89
N GLU A 22 -4.61 -1.26 3.09
CA GLU A 22 -4.06 0.08 3.27
C GLU A 22 -2.72 0.22 2.55
N ARG A 23 -2.50 1.34 1.85
CA ARG A 23 -1.27 1.64 1.09
C ARG A 23 -0.04 1.46 1.96
N VAL A 24 0.99 0.85 1.38
CA VAL A 24 2.19 0.44 2.14
C VAL A 24 2.89 1.62 2.79
N GLN A 25 2.90 2.78 2.13
CA GLN A 25 3.47 4.02 2.62
C GLN A 25 2.92 4.35 4.02
N THR A 26 1.61 4.30 4.20
CA THR A 26 0.95 4.57 5.49
C THR A 26 1.00 3.35 6.41
N ARG A 27 0.63 2.17 5.90
CA ARG A 27 0.49 0.94 6.71
C ARG A 27 1.79 0.52 7.39
N TRP A 28 2.91 0.60 6.67
CA TRP A 28 4.23 0.31 7.22
C TRP A 28 4.88 1.56 7.82
N GLY A 29 4.60 2.76 7.28
CA GLY A 29 5.06 4.04 7.85
C GLY A 29 4.66 4.22 9.32
N LYS A 30 3.46 3.78 9.71
CA LYS A 30 2.98 3.76 11.12
C LYS A 30 3.91 3.00 12.08
N LYS A 31 4.79 2.12 11.59
CA LYS A 31 5.71 1.33 12.40
C LYS A 31 7.04 2.05 12.69
N TYR A 32 7.27 3.21 12.08
CA TYR A 32 8.50 3.97 12.21
C TYR A 32 8.21 5.37 12.77
N PRO A 33 9.21 6.04 13.37
CA PRO A 33 9.08 7.45 13.72
C PRO A 33 8.67 8.28 12.50
N GLU A 34 7.86 9.31 12.71
CA GLU A 34 7.34 10.16 11.63
C GLU A 34 8.47 10.76 10.76
N GLN A 35 9.59 11.12 11.39
CA GLN A 35 10.77 11.66 10.70
C GLN A 35 11.44 10.67 9.75
N VAL A 36 11.18 9.37 9.92
CA VAL A 36 11.65 8.30 9.03
C VAL A 36 10.59 8.00 7.97
N ALA A 37 9.32 7.83 8.38
CA ALA A 37 8.23 7.49 7.48
C ALA A 37 7.97 8.58 6.41
N LYS A 38 8.22 9.85 6.74
CA LYS A 38 8.06 11.00 5.83
C LYS A 38 9.33 11.35 5.04
N GLN A 39 10.38 10.53 5.09
CA GLN A 39 11.56 10.77 4.25
C GLN A 39 11.20 10.65 2.77
N PRO A 40 11.73 11.51 1.89
CA PRO A 40 11.44 11.47 0.44
C PRO A 40 11.73 10.12 -0.22
N HIS A 41 12.68 9.36 0.35
CA HIS A 41 13.14 8.09 -0.20
C HIS A 41 12.50 6.86 0.46
N PHE A 42 11.55 7.03 1.39
CA PHE A 42 10.94 5.89 2.09
C PHE A 42 10.23 4.95 1.11
N ALA A 43 9.40 5.49 0.20
CA ALA A 43 8.74 4.71 -0.85
C ALA A 43 9.74 3.99 -1.76
N SER A 44 10.78 4.70 -2.24
CA SER A 44 11.82 4.11 -3.08
C SER A 44 12.60 3.01 -2.35
N PHE A 45 12.83 3.16 -1.05
CA PHE A 45 13.45 2.14 -0.21
C PHE A 45 12.58 0.88 -0.11
N LEU A 46 11.27 1.03 0.14
CA LEU A 46 10.33 -0.09 0.17
C LEU A 46 10.27 -0.83 -1.17
N THR A 47 10.20 -0.10 -2.28
CA THR A 47 10.25 -0.67 -3.63
C THR A 47 11.57 -1.38 -3.87
N GLY A 48 12.70 -0.78 -3.47
CA GLY A 48 14.02 -1.39 -3.58
C GLY A 48 14.14 -2.71 -2.82
N ILE A 49 13.56 -2.80 -1.62
CA ILE A 49 13.47 -4.07 -0.88
C ILE A 49 12.65 -5.08 -1.68
N LEU A 50 11.43 -4.71 -2.09
CA LEU A 50 10.51 -5.60 -2.81
C LEU A 50 11.16 -6.18 -4.08
N THR A 51 11.82 -5.34 -4.88
CA THR A 51 12.46 -5.75 -6.14
C THR A 51 13.78 -6.48 -5.94
N SER A 52 14.34 -6.45 -4.72
CA SER A 52 15.56 -7.21 -4.37
C SER A 52 15.26 -8.61 -3.83
N LEU A 53 13.98 -8.95 -3.60
CA LEU A 53 13.59 -10.31 -3.21
C LEU A 53 13.64 -11.23 -4.43
N ARG A 54 14.08 -12.49 -4.22
CA ARG A 54 13.97 -13.53 -5.25
C ARG A 54 12.50 -13.78 -5.55
N GLY A 55 12.09 -13.62 -6.81
CA GLY A 55 10.73 -13.88 -7.26
C GLY A 55 10.22 -12.83 -8.23
N SER A 56 8.98 -12.99 -8.65
CA SER A 56 8.20 -11.92 -9.26
C SER A 56 7.75 -10.93 -8.18
N PHE A 57 7.31 -9.75 -8.61
CA PHE A 57 6.73 -8.77 -7.71
C PHE A 57 5.53 -8.07 -8.36
N CYS A 58 4.63 -7.57 -7.51
CA CYS A 58 3.53 -6.69 -7.89
C CYS A 58 3.73 -5.33 -7.22
N ILE A 59 3.67 -4.27 -8.03
CA ILE A 59 3.62 -2.87 -7.58
C ILE A 59 2.19 -2.39 -7.82
N TYR A 60 1.57 -1.80 -6.81
CA TYR A 60 0.22 -1.27 -6.92
C TYR A 60 0.24 0.19 -7.37
N GLN A 61 -0.76 0.62 -8.12
CA GLN A 61 -0.83 1.97 -8.68
C GLN A 61 -0.68 3.05 -7.59
N GLY A 62 0.28 3.95 -7.76
CA GLY A 62 0.62 4.99 -6.81
C GLY A 62 1.64 4.60 -5.73
N ASP A 63 1.97 3.31 -5.56
CA ASP A 63 3.09 2.92 -4.67
C ASP A 63 4.42 3.48 -5.22
N GLU A 64 4.55 3.58 -6.56
CA GLU A 64 5.70 4.20 -7.23
C GLU A 64 5.82 5.71 -6.96
N LEU A 65 4.70 6.36 -6.64
CA LEU A 65 4.63 7.77 -6.26
C LEU A 65 4.74 7.97 -4.74
N GLY A 66 4.78 6.88 -3.96
CA GLY A 66 4.73 6.93 -2.50
C GLY A 66 3.40 7.48 -1.97
N LEU A 67 2.28 7.19 -2.63
CA LEU A 67 0.97 7.66 -2.16
C LEU A 67 0.63 7.10 -0.77
N GLU A 68 0.22 7.98 0.12
CA GLU A 68 -0.35 7.63 1.43
C GLU A 68 -1.81 7.17 1.28
N GLU A 69 -2.31 6.42 2.25
CA GLU A 69 -3.72 6.05 2.35
C GLU A 69 -4.58 7.30 2.42
N ALA A 70 -5.57 7.40 1.53
CA ALA A 70 -6.49 8.53 1.54
C ALA A 70 -7.50 8.42 2.69
N HIS A 71 -7.96 9.58 3.14
CA HIS A 71 -9.01 9.65 4.14
C HIS A 71 -10.38 9.71 3.47
N VAL A 72 -11.13 8.61 3.51
CA VAL A 72 -12.51 8.55 2.99
C VAL A 72 -13.49 8.71 4.14
N GLU A 73 -14.34 9.72 4.05
CA GLU A 73 -15.41 9.98 5.01
C GLU A 73 -16.55 8.97 4.83
N PHE A 74 -17.32 8.72 5.89
CA PHE A 74 -18.40 7.71 5.89
C PHE A 74 -19.39 7.91 4.73
N GLN A 75 -19.76 9.16 4.44
CA GLN A 75 -20.72 9.52 3.39
C GLN A 75 -20.22 9.19 1.97
N ASP A 76 -18.90 9.09 1.80
CA ASP A 76 -18.25 8.87 0.50
C ASP A 76 -17.87 7.39 0.30
N LEU A 77 -18.03 6.55 1.33
CA LEU A 77 -17.75 5.11 1.25
C LEU A 77 -18.58 4.43 0.15
N GLN A 78 -17.88 3.64 -0.65
CA GLN A 78 -18.45 2.80 -1.71
C GLN A 78 -18.29 1.31 -1.39
N ASP A 79 -17.27 0.93 -0.60
CA ASP A 79 -17.00 -0.46 -0.23
C ASP A 79 -18.06 -1.00 0.75
N PRO A 80 -18.85 -2.02 0.37
CA PRO A 80 -19.84 -2.62 1.27
C PRO A 80 -19.23 -3.15 2.56
N PHE A 81 -17.95 -3.56 2.52
CA PHE A 81 -17.23 -4.05 3.69
C PHE A 81 -16.91 -2.91 4.67
N GLY A 82 -16.59 -1.71 4.16
CA GLY A 82 -16.41 -0.51 5.00
C GLY A 82 -17.71 -0.04 5.62
N ILE A 83 -18.80 -0.06 4.85
CA ILE A 83 -20.13 0.34 5.33
C ILE A 83 -20.62 -0.59 6.46
N ALA A 84 -20.41 -1.90 6.33
CA ALA A 84 -20.89 -2.89 7.29
C ALA A 84 -20.15 -2.87 8.64
N PHE A 85 -18.87 -2.48 8.65
CA PHE A 85 -18.01 -2.56 9.86
C PHE A 85 -17.53 -1.18 10.36
N TRP A 86 -18.14 -0.11 9.87
CA TRP A 86 -17.87 1.24 10.36
C TRP A 86 -18.23 1.38 11.85
N PRO A 87 -17.42 2.08 12.66
CA PRO A 87 -16.17 2.78 12.33
C PRO A 87 -14.90 1.94 12.54
N THR A 88 -15.01 0.72 13.06
CA THR A 88 -13.86 -0.10 13.47
C THR A 88 -13.01 -0.53 12.27
N PHE A 89 -13.65 -0.76 11.12
CA PHE A 89 -12.98 -1.05 9.86
C PHE A 89 -13.60 -0.19 8.76
N LYS A 90 -12.77 0.64 8.11
CA LYS A 90 -13.22 1.66 7.16
C LYS A 90 -13.35 1.18 5.71
N GLY A 91 -13.12 -0.10 5.43
CA GLY A 91 -13.15 -0.61 4.07
C GLY A 91 -11.82 -0.45 3.34
N ARG A 92 -11.89 -0.57 2.02
CA ARG A 92 -10.76 -0.56 1.09
C ARG A 92 -10.73 0.69 0.21
N ASP A 93 -11.66 1.62 0.42
CA ASP A 93 -11.79 2.81 -0.44
C ASP A 93 -10.56 3.72 -0.36
N GLY A 94 -9.88 3.78 0.79
CA GLY A 94 -8.68 4.61 0.98
C GLY A 94 -7.50 4.28 0.06
N CYS A 95 -7.40 3.04 -0.42
CA CYS A 95 -6.38 2.64 -1.40
C CYS A 95 -6.89 2.63 -2.85
N ARG A 96 -8.17 2.98 -3.08
CA ARG A 96 -8.85 2.94 -4.39
C ARG A 96 -9.17 4.32 -4.95
N THR A 97 -8.67 5.36 -4.31
CA THR A 97 -8.82 6.74 -4.75
C THR A 97 -8.21 6.96 -6.14
N PRO A 98 -8.76 7.90 -6.94
CA PRO A 98 -8.25 8.19 -8.28
C PRO A 98 -6.77 8.57 -8.29
N MET A 99 -6.05 8.17 -9.34
CA MET A 99 -4.64 8.53 -9.50
C MET A 99 -4.48 10.05 -9.72
N PRO A 100 -3.55 10.72 -9.00
CA PRO A 100 -3.26 12.14 -9.17
C PRO A 100 -2.34 12.35 -10.39
N TRP A 101 -2.93 12.44 -11.58
CA TRP A 101 -2.18 12.58 -12.83
C TRP A 101 -1.51 13.94 -13.03
N SER A 102 -1.97 14.97 -12.32
CA SER A 102 -1.44 16.33 -12.37
C SER A 102 -0.89 16.74 -11.01
N HIS A 103 0.09 17.65 -11.02
CA HIS A 103 0.75 18.11 -9.78
C HIS A 103 -0.23 18.73 -8.78
N ASP A 104 -1.29 19.37 -9.25
CA ASP A 104 -2.32 20.00 -8.41
C ASP A 104 -3.43 19.03 -7.99
N SER A 105 -3.42 17.79 -8.48
CA SER A 105 -4.39 16.76 -8.10
C SER A 105 -4.02 16.21 -6.73
N LYS A 106 -4.99 16.21 -5.81
CA LYS A 106 -4.82 15.59 -4.49
C LYS A 106 -5.17 14.11 -4.56
N ASN A 107 -4.48 13.34 -3.73
CA ASN A 107 -4.91 11.99 -3.38
C ASN A 107 -6.03 12.12 -2.34
N ILE A 108 -7.28 12.21 -2.82
CA ILE A 108 -8.52 12.33 -2.04
C ILE A 108 -9.37 11.08 -2.18
#